data_AF-A0A7X8L4M7-F1
#
_entry.id   AF-A0A7X8L4M7-F1
#
_cell.length_a   1.000
_cell.length_b   1.000
_cell.length_c   1.000
_cell.angle_alpha   90.00
_cell.angle_beta   90.00
_cell.angle_gamma   90.00
#
_symmetry.space_group_name_H-M   'P 1'
#
loop_
_entity.id
_entity.type
_entity.pdbx_description
1 polymer ?
#
loop_
_entity_poly.entity_id
_entity_poly.type
_entity_poly.pdbx_seq_one_letter_code
_entity_poly.pdbx_strand_id
1 'polypeptide(L)'
;MLNAFKKSKKGFTLVELMVVVVIIGILTAIAIPVFKNVDANAKKNACEATERTIQSAIQIYKADHNGADPANLAALIPAYIAEEPQCPFEADKTDTGDYTLDGCTGGPH
;
A
#
# COMPACT_ATOMS: atom_id res chain seq x y z
N MET A 1 -59.95 11.64 -24.14
CA MET A 1 -59.25 12.71 -23.40
C MET A 1 -58.04 12.09 -22.72
N LEU A 2 -56.83 12.36 -23.20
CA LEU A 2 -55.59 11.89 -22.56
C LEU A 2 -54.66 13.11 -22.39
N ASN A 3 -54.90 13.84 -21.31
CA ASN A 3 -53.92 14.80 -20.79
C ASN A 3 -52.89 14.02 -19.98
N ALA A 4 -51.75 13.70 -20.58
CA ALA A 4 -50.64 13.04 -19.91
C ALA A 4 -49.47 14.02 -19.73
N PHE A 5 -49.29 14.45 -18.48
CA PHE A 5 -48.12 15.04 -17.84
C PHE A 5 -46.95 15.47 -18.76
N LYS A 6 -46.94 16.75 -19.12
CA LYS A 6 -45.74 17.45 -19.59
C LYS A 6 -44.79 17.62 -18.40
N LYS A 7 -44.02 16.56 -18.08
CA LYS A 7 -42.99 16.59 -17.03
C LYS A 7 -41.93 17.61 -17.47
N SER A 8 -41.90 18.77 -16.83
CA SER A 8 -40.87 19.79 -17.05
C SER A 8 -39.50 19.17 -16.79
N LYS A 9 -38.78 18.83 -17.87
CA LYS A 9 -37.38 18.43 -17.77
C LYS A 9 -36.59 19.70 -17.48
N LYS A 10 -36.32 19.97 -16.21
CA LYS A 10 -35.28 20.93 -15.81
C LYS A 10 -33.94 20.36 -16.29
N GLY A 11 -33.42 20.88 -17.40
CA GLY A 11 -32.09 20.54 -17.89
C GLY A 11 -31.03 21.22 -17.01
N PHE A 12 -29.99 20.48 -16.66
CA PHE A 12 -28.80 21.01 -16.03
C PHE A 12 -28.17 22.05 -16.97
N THR A 13 -27.78 23.22 -16.46
CA THR A 13 -27.10 24.21 -17.31
C THR A 13 -25.66 23.76 -17.57
N LEU A 14 -25.13 24.02 -18.77
CA LEU A 14 -23.71 23.73 -19.06
C LEU A 14 -22.78 24.51 -18.12
N VAL A 15 -23.20 25.69 -17.70
CA VAL A 15 -22.45 26.55 -16.77
C VAL A 15 -22.38 25.93 -15.37
N GLU A 16 -23.47 25.35 -14.85
CA GLU A 16 -23.42 24.60 -13.58
C GLU A 16 -22.39 23.48 -13.61
N LEU A 17 -22.38 22.71 -14.70
CA LEU A 17 -21.45 21.59 -14.82
C LEU A 17 -20.00 22.07 -14.96
N MET A 18 -19.77 23.17 -15.68
CA MET A 18 -18.44 23.79 -15.82
C MET A 18 -17.86 24.25 -14.48
N VAL A 19 -18.64 24.95 -13.65
CA VAL A 19 -18.16 25.42 -12.34
C VAL A 19 -17.82 24.23 -11.44
N VAL A 20 -18.62 23.16 -11.48
CA VAL A 20 -18.38 21.95 -10.67
C VAL A 20 -17.07 21.27 -11.06
N VAL A 21 -16.79 21.06 -12.35
CA VAL A 21 -15.53 20.41 -12.76
C VAL A 21 -14.30 21.26 -12.46
N VAL A 22 -14.42 22.59 -12.46
CA VAL A 22 -13.34 23.49 -12.02
C VAL A 22 -13.05 23.31 -10.53
N ILE A 23 -14.09 23.26 -9.68
CA ILE A 23 -13.91 23.04 -8.24
C ILE A 23 -13.30 21.66 -7.97
N ILE A 24 -13.79 20.59 -8.62
CA ILE A 24 -13.23 19.24 -8.49
C ILE A 24 -11.77 19.20 -8.98
N GLY A 25 -11.44 19.93 -10.06
CA GLY A 25 -10.08 20.06 -10.57
C GLY A 25 -9.11 20.64 -9.53
N ILE A 26 -9.51 21.70 -8.83
CA ILE A 26 -8.70 22.32 -7.77
C ILE A 26 -8.51 21.35 -6.59
N LEU A 27 -9.58 20.68 -6.15
CA LEU A 27 -9.50 19.72 -5.04
C LEU A 27 -8.62 18.53 -5.37
N THR A 28 -8.75 17.96 -6.58
CA THR A 28 -7.96 16.80 -7.02
C THR A 28 -6.48 17.13 -7.18
N ALA A 29 -6.14 18.34 -7.65
CA ALA A 29 -4.76 18.79 -7.78
C ALA A 29 -3.99 18.78 -6.44
N ILE A 30 -4.67 19.09 -5.32
CA ILE A 30 -4.09 19.04 -3.98
C ILE A 30 -4.17 17.62 -3.40
N ALA A 31 -5.27 16.91 -3.62
CA ALA A 31 -5.52 15.60 -3.01
C ALA A 31 -4.54 14.52 -3.50
N ILE A 32 -4.23 14.47 -4.80
CA ILE A 32 -3.36 13.44 -5.40
C ILE A 32 -1.95 13.40 -4.77
N PRO A 33 -1.19 14.51 -4.71
CA PRO A 33 0.15 14.48 -4.13
C PRO A 33 0.13 14.16 -2.63
N VAL A 34 -0.87 14.65 -1.89
CA VAL A 34 -1.02 14.32 -0.46
C VAL A 34 -1.27 12.83 -0.28
N PHE A 35 -2.20 12.25 -1.04
CA PHE A 35 -2.50 10.83 -0.98
C PHE A 35 -1.30 9.95 -1.33
N LYS A 36 -0.51 10.34 -2.34
CA LYS A 36 0.73 9.62 -2.69
C LYS A 36 1.75 9.59 -1.55
N ASN A 37 1.92 10.70 -0.83
CA ASN A 37 2.81 10.74 0.34
C ASN A 37 2.29 9.88 1.50
N VAL A 38 0.98 9.90 1.74
CA VAL A 38 0.34 9.07 2.78
C VAL A 38 0.50 7.58 2.45
N ASP A 39 0.26 7.19 1.19
CA ASP A 39 0.44 5.82 0.72
C ASP A 39 1.90 5.36 0.87
N ALA A 40 2.87 6.17 0.45
CA ALA A 40 4.29 5.86 0.60
C ALA A 40 4.70 5.68 2.08
N ASN A 41 4.23 6.56 2.96
CA ASN A 41 4.49 6.46 4.39
C ASN A 41 3.82 5.22 5.03
N ALA A 42 2.59 4.89 4.60
CA ALA A 42 1.91 3.69 5.07
C ALA A 42 2.67 2.41 4.66
N LYS A 43 3.16 2.36 3.42
CA LYS A 43 4.00 1.26 2.91
C LYS A 43 5.31 1.14 3.68
N LYS A 44 5.98 2.26 3.96
CA LYS A 44 7.20 2.28 4.80
C LYS A 44 6.94 1.75 6.21
N ASN A 45 5.89 2.21 6.87
CA ASN A 45 5.54 1.75 8.20
C ASN A 45 5.20 0.24 8.24
N ALA A 46 4.50 -0.25 7.21
CA ALA A 46 4.23 -1.68 7.07
C ALA A 46 5.51 -2.50 6.85
N CYS A 47 6.47 -1.95 6.09
CA CYS A 47 7.80 -2.53 5.93
C CYS A 47 8.51 -2.69 7.27
N GLU A 48 8.67 -1.59 8.01
CA GLU A 48 9.36 -1.58 9.30
C GLU A 48 8.69 -2.52 10.33
N ALA A 49 7.35 -2.57 10.34
CA ALA A 49 6.62 -3.47 11.24
C ALA A 49 6.90 -4.95 10.93
N THR A 50 6.96 -5.29 9.65
CA THR A 50 7.23 -6.66 9.21
C THR A 50 8.70 -7.03 9.44
N GLU A 51 9.63 -6.11 9.21
CA GLU A 51 11.05 -6.31 9.52
C GLU A 51 11.25 -6.64 11.00
N ARG A 52 10.59 -5.92 11.91
CA ARG A 52 10.62 -6.22 13.36
C ARG A 52 10.08 -7.61 13.68
N THR A 53 9.09 -8.07 12.91
CA THR A 53 8.54 -9.43 13.04
C THR A 53 9.57 -10.47 12.61
N ILE A 54 10.25 -10.24 11.47
CA ILE A 54 11.33 -11.10 10.99
C ILE A 54 12.50 -11.12 11.97
N GLN A 55 12.94 -9.96 12.48
CA GLN A 55 14.00 -9.86 13.48
C GLN A 55 13.64 -10.63 14.75
N SER A 56 12.40 -10.54 15.21
CA SER A 56 11.92 -11.32 16.36
C SER A 56 11.99 -12.82 16.08
N ALA A 57 11.58 -13.26 14.89
CA ALA A 57 11.69 -14.66 14.47
C ALA A 57 13.14 -15.14 14.39
N ILE A 58 14.07 -14.30 13.89
CA ILE A 58 15.51 -14.58 13.90
C ILE A 58 16.01 -14.80 15.33
N GLN A 59 15.61 -13.95 16.29
CA GLN A 59 16.05 -14.12 17.69
C GLN A 59 15.55 -15.44 18.29
N ILE A 60 14.31 -15.85 17.97
CA ILE A 60 13.77 -17.13 18.44
C ILE A 60 14.50 -18.29 17.76
N TYR A 61 14.74 -18.22 16.44
CA TYR A 61 15.54 -19.22 15.71
C TYR A 61 16.92 -19.39 16.33
N LYS A 62 17.62 -18.29 16.64
CA LYS A 62 18.94 -18.31 17.29
C LYS A 62 18.89 -18.96 18.66
N ALA A 63 17.83 -18.76 19.43
CA ALA A 63 17.66 -19.41 20.73
C ALA A 63 17.59 -20.94 20.61
N ASP A 64 16.92 -21.45 19.56
CA ASP A 64 16.80 -22.89 19.32
C ASP A 64 18.04 -23.50 18.65
N HIS A 65 18.81 -22.71 17.90
CA HIS A 65 19.94 -23.16 17.08
C HIS A 65 21.31 -22.77 17.66
N ASN A 66 21.44 -22.72 18.98
CA ASN A 66 22.70 -22.41 19.69
C ASN A 66 23.38 -21.11 19.21
N GLY A 67 22.59 -20.09 18.88
CA GLY A 67 23.06 -18.78 18.42
C GLY A 67 23.37 -18.68 16.93
N ALA A 68 23.14 -19.74 16.14
CA ALA A 68 23.34 -19.71 14.68
C ALA A 68 22.27 -18.85 13.99
N ASP A 69 22.70 -17.99 13.06
CA ASP A 69 21.80 -17.21 12.21
C ASP A 69 21.11 -18.08 11.15
N PRO A 70 19.85 -17.78 10.79
CA PRO A 70 19.18 -18.45 9.68
C PRO A 70 19.87 -18.11 8.35
N ALA A 71 19.97 -19.09 7.45
CA ALA A 71 20.64 -18.90 6.16
C ALA A 71 19.83 -18.04 5.17
N ASN A 72 18.50 -18.01 5.31
CA ASN A 72 17.56 -17.26 4.48
C ASN A 72 16.20 -17.17 5.18
N LEU A 73 15.28 -16.36 4.62
CA LEU A 73 13.92 -16.20 5.15
C LEU A 73 13.14 -17.52 5.18
N ALA A 74 13.37 -18.42 4.24
CA ALA A 74 12.73 -19.73 4.20
C ALA A 74 13.07 -20.62 5.42
N ALA A 75 14.22 -20.41 6.07
CA ALA A 75 14.56 -21.10 7.31
C ALA A 75 13.68 -20.70 8.52
N LEU A 76 12.98 -19.56 8.43
CA LEU A 76 12.06 -19.08 9.47
C LEU A 76 10.63 -19.59 9.28
N ILE A 77 10.30 -20.13 8.11
CA ILE A 77 8.95 -20.55 7.75
C ILE A 77 8.87 -22.09 7.74
N PRO A 78 7.79 -22.72 8.24
CA PRO A 78 6.66 -22.12 8.95
C PRO A 78 6.86 -22.02 10.48
N ALA A 79 8.03 -22.43 10.98
CA ALA A 79 8.24 -22.67 12.41
C ALA A 79 8.24 -21.39 13.26
N TYR A 80 8.71 -20.27 12.70
CA TYR A 80 8.87 -18.99 13.42
C TYR A 80 8.01 -17.87 12.81
N ILE A 81 7.61 -17.99 11.54
CA ILE A 81 6.66 -17.11 10.84
C ILE A 81 5.70 -17.98 10.02
N ALA A 82 4.41 -17.66 10.03
CA ALA A 82 3.37 -18.51 9.45
C ALA A 82 3.39 -18.57 7.90
N GLU A 83 3.68 -17.46 7.23
CA GLU A 83 3.70 -17.33 5.78
C GLU A 83 4.78 -16.31 5.37
N GLU A 84 5.24 -16.38 4.13
CA GLU A 84 6.22 -15.43 3.60
C GLU A 84 5.61 -14.03 3.52
N PRO A 85 6.17 -13.05 4.23
CA PRO A 85 5.68 -11.68 4.15
C PRO A 85 5.87 -11.13 2.73
N GLN A 86 4.88 -10.40 2.25
CA GLN A 86 4.90 -9.75 0.94
C GLN A 86 5.19 -8.27 1.12
N CYS A 87 6.17 -7.73 0.40
CA CYS A 87 6.45 -6.31 0.55
C CYS A 87 5.41 -5.46 -0.19
N PRO A 88 4.87 -4.39 0.44
CA PRO A 88 3.87 -3.54 -0.20
C PRO A 88 4.44 -2.54 -1.22
N PHE A 89 5.75 -2.58 -1.47
CA PHE A 89 6.39 -1.83 -2.55
C PHE A 89 6.37 -2.66 -3.83
N GLU A 90 5.95 -2.05 -4.94
CA GLU A 90 6.00 -2.69 -6.25
C GLU A 90 7.45 -2.99 -6.61
N ALA A 91 7.69 -4.16 -7.20
CA ALA A 91 8.94 -4.50 -7.85
C ALA A 91 9.30 -3.41 -8.90
N ASP A 92 10.34 -2.62 -8.65
CA ASP A 92 10.95 -1.79 -9.69
C ASP A 92 11.83 -2.69 -10.58
N LYS A 93 12.26 -2.21 -11.75
CA LYS A 93 13.09 -2.95 -12.72
C LYS A 93 14.42 -3.49 -12.15
N THR A 94 14.78 -3.13 -10.92
CA THR A 94 15.97 -3.57 -10.22
C THR A 94 15.68 -4.37 -8.96
N ASP A 95 14.41 -4.56 -8.59
CA ASP A 95 14.07 -5.16 -7.30
C ASP A 95 12.79 -6.00 -7.32
N THR A 96 12.79 -7.12 -6.61
CA THR A 96 11.72 -8.13 -6.68
C THR A 96 10.50 -7.81 -5.82
N GLY A 97 10.56 -6.81 -4.93
CA GLY A 97 9.44 -6.51 -4.04
C GLY A 97 9.28 -7.52 -2.90
N ASP A 98 10.36 -8.21 -2.53
CA ASP A 98 10.36 -9.31 -1.56
C ASP A 98 11.02 -8.90 -0.24
N TYR A 99 10.75 -9.63 0.85
CA TYR A 99 11.52 -9.49 2.09
C TYR A 99 12.77 -10.35 2.08
N THR A 100 13.86 -9.78 2.55
CA THR A 100 15.11 -10.48 2.87
C THR A 100 15.37 -10.41 4.38
N LEU A 101 16.41 -11.12 4.86
CA LEU A 101 16.82 -11.07 6.27
C LEU A 101 17.18 -9.66 6.76
N ASP A 102 17.52 -8.76 5.82
CA ASP A 102 17.95 -7.39 6.07
C ASP A 102 16.84 -6.34 5.81
N GLY A 103 15.64 -6.76 5.38
CA GLY A 103 14.50 -5.87 5.16
C GLY A 103 13.77 -6.09 3.83
N CYS A 104 12.76 -5.26 3.56
CA CYS A 104 12.09 -5.26 2.25
C CYS A 104 13.01 -4.72 1.17
N THR A 105 13.00 -5.41 0.04
CA THR A 105 13.60 -5.01 -1.21
C THR A 105 12.54 -4.24 -2.03
N GLY A 106 12.80 -2.96 -2.34
CA GLY A 106 11.92 -2.10 -3.16
C GLY A 106 11.44 -0.81 -2.48
N GLY A 107 11.78 -0.57 -1.21
CA GLY A 107 11.48 0.68 -0.49
C GLY A 107 12.63 1.69 -0.52
N PRO A 108 12.39 2.99 -0.24
CA PRO A 108 13.47 3.93 0.02
C PRO A 108 14.15 3.54 1.35
N HIS A 109 15.35 2.97 1.24
CA HIS A 109 16.26 2.75 2.37
C HIS A 109 16.57 4.06 3.09
#